data_AF-A0A3M0DS98-F1
#
_entry.id   AF-A0A3M0DS98-F1
#
_cell.length_a   1.000
_cell.length_b   1.000
_cell.length_c   1.000
_cell.angle_alpha   90.00
_cell.angle_beta   90.00
_cell.angle_gamma   90.00
#
_symmetry.space_group_name_H-M   'P 1'
#
loop_
_entity.id
_entity.type
_entity.pdbx_description
1 polymer ?
#
loop_
_entity_poly.entity_id
_entity_poly.type
_entity_poly.pdbx_seq_one_letter_code
_entity_poly.pdbx_strand_id
1 'polypeptide(L)'
;MTSERTPPTGWVLDTEQTTHDELMGRDYTTVLYRQEHTRDAVYINEVIDGENVWKYAVHRSGRDGDLGTAADLEAAKEIAFAFMDNSVGSV
;
A
#
# COMPACT_ATOMS: atom_id res chain seq x y z
N MET A 1 9.93 -10.03 14.58
CA MET A 1 10.15 -8.58 14.56
C MET A 1 10.25 -8.19 13.10
N THR A 2 9.12 -7.83 12.48
CA THR A 2 9.09 -7.21 11.16
C THR A 2 9.74 -5.84 11.32
N SER A 3 10.81 -5.57 10.59
CA SER A 3 11.44 -4.26 10.59
C SER A 3 10.42 -3.26 10.07
N GLU A 4 9.97 -2.34 10.92
CA GLU A 4 9.14 -1.20 10.51
C GLU A 4 9.99 -0.36 9.55
N ARG A 5 9.82 -0.57 8.24
CA ARG A 5 10.48 0.25 7.23
C ARG A 5 9.80 1.61 7.21
N THR A 6 10.59 2.64 7.49
CA THR A 6 10.15 4.03 7.41
C THR A 6 9.89 4.39 5.94
N PRO A 7 8.78 5.06 5.62
CA PRO A 7 8.53 5.54 4.26
C PRO A 7 9.63 6.52 3.79
N PRO A 8 9.82 6.68 2.46
CA PRO A 8 10.75 7.64 1.89
C PRO A 8 10.50 9.09 2.33
N THR A 9 11.53 9.94 2.24
CA THR A 9 11.46 11.35 2.62
C THR A 9 10.27 12.08 1.94
N GLY A 10 9.52 12.85 2.73
CA GLY A 10 8.33 13.58 2.26
C GLY A 10 7.06 12.73 2.21
N TRP A 11 7.16 11.44 2.55
CA TRP A 11 6.02 10.54 2.76
C TRP A 11 5.91 10.13 4.21
N VAL A 12 4.68 9.97 4.68
CA VAL A 12 4.36 9.54 6.05
C VAL A 12 3.41 8.36 6.01
N LEU A 13 3.57 7.44 6.96
CA LEU A 13 2.58 6.40 7.22
C LEU A 13 1.41 7.06 7.96
N ASP A 14 0.27 7.17 7.29
CA ASP A 14 -0.96 7.74 7.84
C ASP A 14 -1.78 6.69 8.58
N THR A 15 -1.83 5.47 8.06
CA THR A 15 -2.56 4.35 8.69
C THR A 15 -1.94 3.01 8.28
N GLU A 16 -1.78 2.11 9.24
CA GLU A 16 -1.61 0.67 9.01
C GLU A 16 -2.53 -0.04 10.00
N GLN A 17 -3.60 -0.65 9.49
CA GLN A 17 -4.63 -1.26 10.33
C GLN A 17 -5.01 -2.63 9.79
N THR A 18 -4.99 -3.61 10.68
CA THR A 18 -5.54 -4.94 10.44
C THR A 18 -6.91 -5.05 11.10
N THR A 19 -7.92 -5.44 10.32
CA THR A 19 -9.31 -5.62 10.78
C THR A 19 -9.73 -7.06 10.51
N HIS A 20 -10.27 -7.74 11.52
CA HIS A 20 -10.86 -9.07 11.35
C HIS A 20 -12.26 -8.94 10.75
N ASP A 21 -12.53 -9.62 9.64
CA ASP A 21 -13.86 -9.76 9.07
C ASP A 21 -14.48 -11.06 9.57
N GLU A 22 -15.49 -10.96 10.44
CA GLU A 22 -16.21 -12.11 11.00
C GLU A 22 -17.02 -12.88 9.95
N LEU A 23 -17.46 -12.24 8.86
CA LEU A 23 -18.22 -12.88 7.79
C LEU A 23 -17.33 -13.78 6.94
N MET A 24 -16.10 -13.33 6.66
CA MET A 24 -15.12 -14.08 5.87
C MET A 24 -14.17 -14.92 6.73
N GLY A 25 -14.14 -14.71 8.04
CA GLY A 25 -13.28 -15.40 8.99
C GLY A 25 -11.79 -15.14 8.77
N ARG A 26 -11.43 -13.91 8.36
CA ARG A 26 -10.06 -13.55 7.95
C ARG A 26 -9.71 -12.12 8.36
N ASP A 27 -8.42 -11.89 8.56
CA ASP A 27 -7.84 -10.55 8.78
C ASP A 27 -7.54 -9.83 7.46
N TYR A 28 -7.88 -8.54 7.43
CA TYR A 28 -7.66 -7.61 6.32
C TYR A 28 -6.74 -6.50 6.75
N THR A 29 -5.59 -6.35 6.09
CA THR A 29 -4.67 -5.25 6.36
C THR A 29 -4.79 -4.16 5.31
N THR A 30 -5.00 -2.93 5.76
CA THR A 30 -4.96 -1.72 4.94
C THR A 30 -3.81 -0.83 5.37
N VAL A 31 -3.03 -0.34 4.41
CA VAL A 31 -1.93 0.60 4.63
C VAL A 31 -2.15 1.84 3.78
N LEU A 32 -1.88 3.02 4.36
CA LEU A 32 -1.99 4.31 3.72
C LEU A 32 -0.75 5.14 3.99
N TYR A 33 -0.06 5.52 2.91
CA TYR A 33 1.00 6.51 2.91
C TYR A 33 0.48 7.81 2.30
N ARG A 34 0.85 8.95 2.88
CA ARG A 34 0.53 10.28 2.33
C ARG A 34 1.79 11.09 2.12
N GLN A 35 1.82 11.89 1.07
CA GLN A 35 2.89 12.84 0.85
C GLN A 35 2.57 14.16 1.58
N GLU A 36 3.53 14.68 2.35
CA GLU A 36 3.27 15.81 3.28
C GLU A 36 2.91 17.13 2.58
N HIS A 37 3.40 17.33 1.36
CA HIS A 37 3.31 18.61 0.64
C HIS A 37 2.34 18.58 -0.55
N THR A 38 1.73 17.43 -0.83
CA THR A 38 0.79 17.27 -1.94
C THR A 38 -0.49 16.59 -1.43
N ARG A 39 -1.41 16.28 -2.34
CA ARG A 39 -2.58 15.43 -2.04
C ARG A 39 -2.34 13.98 -2.45
N ASP A 40 -1.09 13.62 -2.74
CA ASP A 40 -0.76 12.30 -3.21
C ASP A 40 -0.74 11.31 -2.04
N ALA A 41 -1.31 10.15 -2.30
CA ALA A 41 -1.42 9.07 -1.34
C ALA A 41 -1.17 7.73 -2.05
N VAL A 42 -0.63 6.76 -1.33
CA VAL A 42 -0.48 5.37 -1.77
C VAL A 42 -1.20 4.47 -0.78
N TYR A 43 -2.07 3.63 -1.31
CA TYR A 43 -2.94 2.70 -0.60
C TYR A 43 -2.47 1.28 -0.88
N ILE A 44 -2.48 0.44 0.14
CA ILE A 44 -2.34 -1.00 0.02
C ILE A 44 -3.56 -1.63 0.68
N ASN A 45 -4.27 -2.48 -0.04
CA ASN A 45 -5.41 -3.22 0.50
C ASN A 45 -5.48 -4.63 -0.08
N GLU A 46 -6.04 -5.56 0.67
CA GLU A 46 -6.27 -6.92 0.18
C GLU A 46 -7.42 -6.95 -0.83
N VAL A 47 -7.23 -7.71 -1.90
CA VAL A 47 -8.18 -7.96 -2.99
C VAL A 47 -8.19 -9.45 -3.34
N ILE A 48 -9.28 -9.90 -3.95
CA ILE A 48 -9.37 -11.23 -4.56
C ILE A 48 -9.17 -11.05 -6.07
N ASP A 49 -8.26 -11.80 -6.66
CA ASP A 49 -8.07 -11.81 -8.12
C ASP A 49 -9.07 -12.75 -8.84
N GLY A 50 -8.97 -12.81 -10.18
CA GLY A 50 -9.85 -13.64 -11.01
C GLY A 50 -9.71 -15.15 -10.77
N GLU A 51 -8.68 -15.60 -10.06
CA GLU A 51 -8.43 -17.01 -9.71
C GLU A 51 -8.85 -17.33 -8.27
N ASN A 52 -9.52 -16.40 -7.58
CA ASN A 52 -9.86 -16.48 -6.16
C ASN A 52 -8.63 -16.52 -5.23
N VAL A 53 -7.52 -15.94 -5.66
CA VAL A 53 -6.31 -15.81 -4.85
C VAL A 53 -6.28 -14.43 -4.21
N TRP A 54 -6.11 -14.40 -2.89
CA TRP A 54 -5.94 -13.17 -2.14
C TRP A 54 -4.58 -12.56 -2.39
N LYS A 55 -4.57 -11.27 -2.71
CA LYS A 55 -3.39 -10.47 -3.01
C LYS A 55 -3.52 -9.10 -2.36
N TYR A 56 -2.41 -8.40 -2.22
CA TYR A 56 -2.37 -6.99 -1.85
C TYR A 56 -2.28 -6.17 -3.12
N ALA A 57 -3.27 -5.32 -3.36
CA ALA A 57 -3.23 -4.35 -4.44
C ALA A 57 -2.66 -3.02 -3.94
N VAL A 58 -1.83 -2.40 -4.77
CA VAL A 58 -1.14 -1.15 -4.47
C VAL A 58 -1.64 -0.09 -5.44
N HIS A 59 -2.15 1.01 -4.90
CA HIS A 59 -2.73 2.06 -5.71
C HIS A 59 -2.30 3.44 -5.22
N ARG A 60 -2.11 4.41 -6.12
CA ARG A 60 -1.97 5.82 -5.78
C ARG A 60 -3.29 6.57 -5.96
N SER A 61 -3.42 7.70 -5.28
CA SER A 61 -4.47 8.68 -5.55
C SER A 61 -4.34 9.26 -6.96
N GLY A 62 -5.49 9.58 -7.58
CA GLY A 62 -5.54 10.23 -8.89
C GLY A 62 -5.91 9.28 -10.03
N ARG A 63 -5.71 9.75 -11.27
CA ARG A 63 -6.01 8.96 -12.47
C ARG A 63 -4.90 7.94 -12.72
N ASP A 64 -5.30 6.75 -13.19
CA ASP A 64 -4.39 5.63 -13.45
C ASP A 64 -3.60 5.28 -12.18
N GLY A 65 -4.38 5.04 -11.11
CA GLY A 65 -3.86 4.84 -9.77
C GLY A 65 -3.25 3.47 -9.55
N ASP A 66 -3.43 2.50 -10.43
CA ASP A 66 -2.92 1.15 -10.18
C ASP A 66 -1.40 1.07 -10.31
N LEU A 67 -0.73 0.61 -9.25
CA LEU A 67 0.72 0.40 -9.19
C LEU A 67 1.07 -1.09 -9.26
N GLY A 68 0.10 -1.98 -9.08
CA GLY A 68 0.26 -3.42 -9.20
C GLY A 68 -0.27 -4.20 -8.00
N THR A 69 0.04 -5.50 -7.98
CA THR A 69 -0.39 -6.43 -6.93
C THR A 69 0.76 -7.31 -6.45
N ALA A 70 0.74 -7.70 -5.18
CA ALA A 70 1.70 -8.65 -4.59
C ALA A 70 0.98 -9.75 -3.78
N ALA A 71 1.65 -10.88 -3.56
CA ALA A 71 1.10 -11.99 -2.80
C ALA A 71 1.13 -11.78 -1.28
N ASP A 72 2.04 -10.92 -0.80
CA ASP A 72 2.22 -10.60 0.61
C ASP A 72 2.39 -9.08 0.82
N LEU A 73 2.16 -8.65 2.06
CA LEU A 73 2.13 -7.23 2.42
C LEU A 73 3.49 -6.56 2.27
N GLU A 74 4.58 -7.25 2.58
CA GLU A 74 5.92 -6.67 2.52
C GLU A 74 6.34 -6.43 1.06
N ALA A 75 6.05 -7.37 0.16
CA ALA A 75 6.23 -7.16 -1.28
C ALA A 75 5.34 -6.01 -1.82
N ALA A 76 4.12 -5.84 -1.31
CA ALA A 76 3.28 -4.71 -1.66
C ALA A 76 3.86 -3.36 -1.16
N LYS A 77 4.41 -3.34 0.05
CA LYS A 77 5.13 -2.17 0.60
C LYS A 77 6.35 -1.84 -0.26
N GLU A 78 7.06 -2.83 -0.80
CA GLU A 78 8.18 -2.59 -1.72
C GLU A 78 7.75 -1.90 -3.02
N ILE A 79 6.63 -2.31 -3.63
CA ILE A 79 6.06 -1.65 -4.80
C ILE A 79 5.70 -0.19 -4.46
N ALA A 80 5.04 0.03 -3.33
CA ALA A 80 4.69 1.38 -2.86
C ALA A 80 5.94 2.26 -2.68
N PHE A 81 6.97 1.72 -2.03
CA PHE A 81 8.22 2.45 -1.75
C PHE A 81 8.96 2.79 -3.04
N ALA A 82 9.03 1.86 -3.98
CA ALA A 82 9.63 2.11 -5.29
C ALA A 82 8.92 3.26 -6.03
N PHE A 83 7.58 3.34 -5.97
CA PHE A 83 6.86 4.48 -6.53
C PHE A 83 7.18 5.78 -5.79
N MET A 84 7.13 5.77 -4.45
CA MET A 84 7.38 6.94 -3.61
C MET A 84 8.79 7.51 -3.82
N ASP A 85 9.83 6.66 -3.89
CA ASP A 85 11.22 7.07 -4.15
C ASP A 85 11.36 7.75 -5.51
N ASN A 86 10.75 7.17 -6.57
CA ASN A 86 10.77 7.77 -7.91
C ASN A 86 10.02 9.11 -7.95
N SER A 87 8.96 9.27 -7.15
CA SER A 87 8.23 10.53 -7.06
C SER A 87 9.06 11.66 -6.43
N VAL A 88 9.98 11.35 -5.52
CA VAL A 88 10.85 12.35 -4.89
C VAL A 88 11.96 12.80 -5.85
N GLY A 89 12.44 11.90 -6.72
CA GLY A 89 13.51 12.18 -7.67
C GLY A 89 13.13 13.02 -8.90
N SER A 90 11.86 13.36 -9.09
CA SER A 90 11.36 14.06 -10.30
C SER A 90 11.28 15.59 -10.17
N VAL A 91 11.94 16.19 -9.17
CA VAL A 91 11.99 17.66 -8.95
C VAL A 91 13.13 18.30 -9.73
#